data_AF-A0A1A7KCM9-F1
#
_entry.id   AF-A0A1A7KCM9-F1
#
_cell.length_a   1.000
_cell.length_b   1.000
_cell.length_c   1.000
_cell.angle_alpha   90.00
_cell.angle_beta   90.00
_cell.angle_gamma   90.00
#
_symmetry.space_group_name_H-M   'P 1'
#
loop_
_entity.id
_entity.type
_entity.pdbx_description
1 polymer ?
#
loop_
_entity_poly.entity_id
_entity_poly.type
_entity_poly.pdbx_seq_one_letter_code
_entity_poly.pdbx_strand_id
1 'polypeptide(L)'
;MAIVFSIVTIMICAWLIIDRLNSLDIASNKNDTYAMIQKIEIDKRSDINECEKEIRKNKIDFDRENFRKSSDIAYQTQIISFSIIIIQILIVFCLIFKREK
;
A
#
# COMPACT_ATOMS: atom_id res chain seq x y z
N MET A 1 12.06 28.51 13.13
CA MET A 1 12.52 27.13 13.40
C MET A 1 11.38 26.12 13.28
N ALA A 2 10.36 26.12 14.17
CA ALA A 2 9.29 25.11 14.18
C ALA A 2 8.48 24.99 12.86
N ILE A 3 8.15 26.13 12.23
CA ILE A 3 7.42 26.14 10.94
C ILE A 3 8.25 25.47 9.82
N VAL A 4 9.56 25.72 9.78
CA VAL A 4 10.46 25.15 8.77
C VAL A 4 10.57 23.62 8.95
N PHE A 5 10.69 23.14 10.18
CA PHE A 5 10.67 21.70 10.47
C PHE A 5 9.36 21.05 10.02
N SER A 6 8.22 21.70 10.28
CA SER A 6 6.92 21.22 9.84
C SER A 6 6.84 21.06 8.32
N ILE A 7 7.29 22.08 7.58
CA ILE A 7 7.32 22.06 6.10
C ILE A 7 8.19 20.92 5.57
N VAL A 8 9.39 20.71 6.13
CA VAL A 8 10.28 19.61 5.73
C VAL A 8 9.64 18.25 6.01
N THR A 9 9.01 18.06 7.17
CA THR A 9 8.33 16.80 7.49
C THR A 9 7.15 16.50 6.58
N ILE A 10 6.38 17.52 6.17
CA ILE A 10 5.28 17.37 5.22
C ILE A 10 5.81 16.96 3.83
N MET A 11 6.92 17.55 3.37
CA MET A 11 7.54 17.16 2.10
C MET A 11 8.02 15.71 2.11
N ILE A 12 8.64 15.26 3.20
CA ILE A 12 9.07 13.86 3.35
C ILE A 12 7.85 12.94 3.35
N CYS A 13 6.80 13.24 4.12
CA CYS A 13 5.57 12.43 4.15
C CYS A 13 4.89 12.38 2.78
N ALA A 14 4.83 13.50 2.05
CA ALA A 14 4.26 13.56 0.71
C ALA A 14 5.03 12.70 -0.29
N TRP A 15 6.36 12.73 -0.24
CA TRP A 15 7.18 11.85 -1.07
C TRP A 15 6.95 10.37 -0.73
N LEU A 16 6.90 10.05 0.56
CA LEU A 16 6.69 8.68 1.05
C LEU A 16 5.32 8.13 0.64
N ILE A 17 4.29 8.98 0.62
CA ILE A 17 2.96 8.65 0.10
C ILE A 17 3.00 8.32 -1.40
N ILE A 18 3.69 9.12 -2.21
CA ILE A 18 3.79 8.90 -3.66
C ILE A 18 4.53 7.60 -3.97
N ASP A 19 5.62 7.32 -3.26
CA ASP A 19 6.41 6.10 -3.44
C ASP A 19 5.59 4.83 -3.16
N ARG A 20 4.73 4.87 -2.12
CA ARG A 20 3.95 3.72 -1.67
C ARG A 20 2.58 3.56 -2.35
N LEU A 21 2.11 4.57 -3.07
CA LEU A 21 0.84 4.54 -3.81
C LEU A 21 0.77 3.40 -4.83
N ASN A 22 1.88 3.11 -5.52
CA ASN A 22 1.94 2.03 -6.53
C ASN A 22 1.85 0.63 -5.93
N SER A 23 2.10 0.49 -4.62
CA SER A 23 2.02 -0.80 -3.92
C SER A 23 0.65 -1.08 -3.29
N LEU A 24 -0.30 -0.14 -3.36
CA LEU A 24 -1.64 -0.33 -2.80
C LEU A 24 -2.51 -1.22 -3.69
N ASP A 25 -3.02 -2.31 -3.14
CA ASP A 25 -4.03 -3.18 -3.77
C ASP A 25 -5.45 -2.61 -3.57
N ILE A 26 -5.73 -1.45 -4.18
CA ILE A 26 -7.03 -0.75 -4.06
C ILE A 26 -8.20 -1.65 -4.55
N ALA A 27 -7.94 -2.52 -5.52
CA ALA A 27 -8.93 -3.40 -6.14
C ALA A 27 -8.70 -4.88 -5.81
N SER A 28 -8.31 -5.21 -4.57
CA SER A 28 -7.96 -6.58 -4.15
C SER A 28 -8.98 -7.63 -4.60
N ASN A 29 -10.28 -7.35 -4.49
CA ASN A 29 -11.32 -8.30 -4.90
C ASN A 29 -11.28 -8.65 -6.40
N LYS A 30 -11.01 -7.65 -7.26
CA LYS A 30 -10.84 -7.89 -8.70
C LYS A 30 -9.58 -8.70 -8.97
N ASN A 31 -8.50 -8.40 -8.27
CA ASN A 31 -7.23 -9.10 -8.42
C ASN A 31 -7.30 -10.55 -7.92
N ASP A 32 -8.08 -10.81 -6.87
CA ASP A 32 -8.37 -12.16 -6.38
C ASP A 32 -9.23 -12.95 -7.37
N THR A 33 -10.22 -12.30 -7.98
CA THR A 33 -11.03 -12.90 -9.04
C THR A 33 -10.15 -13.26 -10.25
N TYR A 34 -9.23 -12.38 -10.64
CA TYR A 34 -8.28 -12.64 -11.73
C TYR A 34 -7.34 -13.81 -11.41
N ALA A 35 -6.82 -13.89 -10.19
CA ALA A 35 -6.02 -15.02 -9.74
C ALA A 35 -6.80 -16.34 -9.77
N MET A 36 -8.07 -16.32 -9.36
CA MET A 36 -8.95 -17.49 -9.44
C MET A 36 -9.17 -17.95 -10.89
N ILE A 37 -9.40 -17.02 -11.82
CA ILE A 37 -9.55 -17.33 -13.24
C ILE A 37 -8.28 -17.99 -13.80
N GLN A 38 -7.10 -17.46 -13.47
CA GLN A 38 -5.82 -18.06 -13.90
C GLN A 38 -5.64 -19.49 -13.38
N LYS A 39 -6.00 -19.75 -12.12
CA LYS A 39 -5.95 -21.12 -11.56
C LYS A 39 -6.88 -22.08 -12.28
N ILE A 40 -8.08 -21.63 -12.62
CA ILE A 40 -9.06 -22.42 -13.41
C ILE A 40 -8.50 -22.72 -14.81
N GLU A 41 -7.80 -21.76 -15.43
CA GLU A 41 -7.17 -21.97 -16.72
C GLU A 41 -6.04 -23.01 -16.65
N ILE A 42 -5.19 -22.95 -15.61
CA ILE A 42 -4.16 -23.97 -15.34
C ILE A 42 -4.80 -25.36 -15.15
N ASP A 43 -5.93 -25.42 -14.43
CA ASP A 43 -6.63 -26.68 -14.17
C ASP A 43 -7.14 -27.34 -15.46
N LYS A 44 -7.66 -26.53 -16.39
CA LYS A 44 -8.18 -26.96 -17.69
C LYS A 44 -7.11 -27.41 -18.68
N ARG A 45 -5.83 -27.12 -18.44
CA ARG A 45 -4.74 -27.54 -19.32
C ARG A 45 -4.55 -29.05 -19.25
N SER A 46 -4.54 -29.70 -20.41
CA SER A 46 -4.28 -31.14 -20.56
C SER A 46 -2.83 -31.45 -20.91
N ASP A 47 -2.03 -30.44 -21.23
CA ASP A 47 -0.65 -30.56 -21.68
C ASP A 47 0.38 -30.64 -20.53
N ILE A 48 -0.05 -30.41 -19.29
CA ILE A 48 0.79 -30.44 -18.09
C ILE A 48 0.25 -31.45 -17.07
N ASN A 49 1.16 -32.04 -16.30
CA ASN A 49 0.80 -33.00 -15.26
C ASN A 49 0.25 -32.31 -14.00
N GLU A 50 -0.38 -33.09 -13.13
CA GLU A 50 -1.06 -32.57 -11.93
C GLU A 50 -0.09 -31.90 -10.94
N CYS A 51 1.13 -32.44 -10.80
CA CYS A 51 2.15 -31.85 -9.94
C CYS A 51 2.56 -30.44 -10.42
N GLU A 52 2.73 -30.28 -11.73
CA GLU A 52 3.08 -29.00 -12.34
C GLU A 52 1.95 -27.98 -12.24
N LYS A 53 0.69 -28.43 -12.36
CA LYS A 53 -0.48 -27.57 -12.10
C LYS A 53 -0.47 -27.03 -10.68
N GLU A 54 -0.26 -27.88 -9.69
CA GLU A 54 -0.23 -27.48 -8.28
C GLU A 54 0.91 -26.50 -8.00
N ILE A 55 2.10 -26.71 -8.57
CA ILE A 55 3.22 -25.76 -8.45
C ILE A 55 2.84 -24.38 -9.01
N ARG A 56 2.20 -24.33 -10.18
CA ARG A 56 1.78 -23.06 -10.79
C ARG A 56 0.65 -22.37 -10.01
N LYS A 57 -0.33 -23.11 -9.50
CA LYS A 57 -1.40 -22.58 -8.64
C LYS A 57 -0.81 -22.00 -7.34
N ASN A 58 0.10 -22.73 -6.70
CA ASN A 58 0.81 -22.27 -5.49
C ASN A 58 1.66 -21.04 -5.76
N LYS A 59 2.27 -20.92 -6.94
CA LYS A 59 3.01 -19.72 -7.33
C LYS A 59 2.10 -18.49 -7.41
N ILE A 60 0.90 -18.63 -8.00
CA ILE A 60 -0.10 -17.56 -8.05
C ILE A 60 -0.53 -17.15 -6.63
N ASP A 61 -0.78 -18.11 -5.76
CA ASP A 61 -1.13 -17.85 -4.36
C ASP A 61 -0.03 -17.11 -3.61
N PHE A 62 1.21 -17.58 -3.75
CA PHE A 62 2.37 -16.96 -3.14
C PHE A 62 2.53 -15.51 -3.61
N ASP A 63 2.41 -15.26 -4.90
CA ASP A 63 2.54 -13.91 -5.46
C ASP A 63 1.40 -13.00 -4.99
N ARG A 64 0.16 -13.50 -4.88
CA ARG A 64 -0.98 -12.74 -4.31
C ARG A 64 -0.78 -12.44 -2.83
N GLU A 65 -0.33 -13.39 -2.03
CA GLU A 65 -0.06 -13.17 -0.61
C GLU A 65 1.05 -12.12 -0.42
N ASN A 66 2.11 -12.19 -1.21
CA ASN A 66 3.21 -11.24 -1.14
C ASN A 66 2.75 -9.83 -1.54
N PHE A 67 1.91 -9.72 -2.57
CA PHE A 67 1.32 -8.44 -2.97
C PHE A 67 0.43 -7.87 -1.87
N ARG A 68 -0.41 -8.69 -1.23
CA ARG A 68 -1.24 -8.28 -0.09
C ARG A 68 -0.41 -7.78 1.09
N LYS A 69 0.68 -8.48 1.45
CA LYS A 69 1.61 -8.04 2.50
C LYS A 69 2.25 -6.69 2.16
N SER A 70 2.72 -6.53 0.92
CA SER A 70 3.29 -5.26 0.47
C SER A 70 2.25 -4.13 0.51
N SER A 71 1.02 -4.42 0.10
CA SER A 71 -0.08 -3.46 0.13
C SER A 71 -0.47 -3.07 1.55
N ASP A 72 -0.51 -4.01 2.48
CA ASP A 72 -0.85 -3.72 3.88
C ASP A 72 0.21 -2.81 4.52
N ILE A 73 1.49 -3.10 4.31
CA ILE A 73 2.60 -2.24 4.76
C ILE A 73 2.47 -0.84 4.16
N ALA A 74 2.18 -0.74 2.86
CA ALA A 74 1.98 0.54 2.18
C ALA A 74 0.80 1.33 2.77
N TYR A 75 -0.33 0.65 3.02
CA TYR A 75 -1.52 1.24 3.62
C TYR A 75 -1.27 1.74 5.05
N GLN A 76 -0.61 0.94 5.90
CA GLN A 76 -0.23 1.34 7.25
C GLN A 76 0.70 2.56 7.23
N THR A 77 1.69 2.54 6.33
CA THR A 77 2.62 3.65 6.14
C THR A 77 1.91 4.94 5.72
N GLN A 78 0.88 4.80 4.86
CA GLN A 78 0.07 5.93 4.41
C GLN A 78 -0.79 6.51 5.53
N ILE A 79 -1.42 5.66 6.37
CA ILE A 79 -2.17 6.09 7.56
C ILE A 79 -1.27 6.87 8.52
N ILE A 80 -0.07 6.34 8.80
CA ILE A 80 0.89 7.00 9.69
C ILE A 80 1.30 8.36 9.11
N SER A 81 1.62 8.40 7.82
CA SER A 81 2.03 9.63 7.14
C SER A 81 0.93 10.71 7.19
N PHE A 82 -0.33 10.34 6.92
CA PHE A 82 -1.46 11.27 7.05
C PHE A 82 -1.66 11.73 8.50
N SER A 83 -1.52 10.84 9.48
CA SER A 83 -1.65 11.18 10.90
C SER A 83 -0.59 12.21 11.32
N ILE A 84 0.66 12.04 10.87
CA ILE A 84 1.74 13.00 11.11
C ILE A 84 1.42 14.36 10.48
N ILE A 85 0.94 14.38 9.23
CA ILE A 85 0.57 15.62 8.54
C ILE A 85 -0.52 16.37 9.32
N ILE A 86 -1.55 15.67 9.80
CA ILE A 86 -2.63 16.28 10.60
C ILE A 86 -2.07 16.91 11.88
N ILE A 87 -1.22 16.18 12.62
CA ILE A 87 -0.59 16.69 13.83
C ILE A 87 0.26 17.93 13.54
N GLN A 88 1.04 17.90 12.46
CA GLN A 88 1.87 19.04 12.05
C GLN A 88 1.05 20.28 11.74
N ILE A 89 -0.08 20.13 11.03
CA ILE A 89 -1.01 21.23 10.76
C ILE A 89 -1.58 21.81 12.07
N LEU A 90 -1.98 20.96 13.02
CA LEU A 90 -2.48 21.41 14.33
C LEU A 90 -1.42 22.18 15.13
N ILE A 91 -0.17 21.72 15.13
CA ILE A 91 0.93 22.42 15.81
C ILE A 91 1.15 23.81 15.20
N VAL A 92 1.20 23.89 13.87
CA VAL A 92 1.37 25.17 13.18
C VAL A 92 0.20 26.11 13.48
N PHE A 93 -1.03 25.61 13.44
CA PHE A 93 -2.23 26.40 13.77
C PHE A 93 -2.17 26.95 15.21
N CYS A 94 -1.84 26.10 16.19
CA CYS A 94 -1.68 26.52 17.59
C CYS A 94 -0.58 27.58 17.76
N LEU A 95 0.55 27.44 17.06
CA LEU A 95 1.65 28.41 17.12
C LEU A 95 1.27 29.77 16.52
N ILE A 96 0.51 29.80 15.43
CA ILE A 96 -0.01 31.04 14.84
C ILE A 96 -0.96 31.72 15.81
N PHE A 97 -1.92 30.99 16.38
CA PHE A 97 -2.91 31.53 17.30
C PHE A 97 -2.29 32.06 18.61
N LYS A 98 -1.22 31.42 19.09
CA LYS A 98 -0.46 31.90 20.25
C LYS A 98 0.38 33.15 19.97
N ARG A 99 0.68 33.43 18.70
CA ARG A 99 1.47 34.61 18.30
C ARG A 99 0.59 35.84 18.08
N GLU A 100 -0.69 35.64 17.77
CA GLU A 100 -1.68 36.72 17.64
C GLU A 100 -2.27 37.19 18.98
N LYS A 101 -2.08 36.42 20.07
CA LYS A 101 -2.36 36.83 21.45
C LYS A 101 -1.12 37.41 22.12
#